data_AF-A0A7N6BS20-F1
#
_entry.id   AF-A0A7N6BS20-F1
#
_cell.length_a   1.000
_cell.length_b   1.000
_cell.length_c   1.000
_cell.angle_alpha   90.00
_cell.angle_beta   90.00
_cell.angle_gamma   90.00
#
_symmetry.space_group_name_H-M   'P 1'
#
loop_
_entity.id
_entity.type
_entity.pdbx_description
1 polymer ?
#
loop_
_entity_poly.entity_id
_entity_poly.type
_entity_poly.pdbx_seq_one_letter_code
_entity_poly.pdbx_strand_id
1 'polypeptide(L)'
;MMQFYGALIVFMTLSTACGLRCYTCTATDPKSCTDTKSCPVIFNRCFSLRVEGYELVTKGCQTSALCVGAMACCEGDLCNSAIPTGPNVILLLVSSAVTLHLWQSYN
;
A
#
# COMPACT_ATOMS: atom_id res chain seq x y z
N MET A 1 4.39 -8.95 36.33
CA MET A 1 3.42 -9.13 35.24
C MET A 1 2.63 -7.86 34.87
N MET A 2 2.62 -6.79 35.68
CA MET A 2 1.84 -5.56 35.39
C MET A 2 2.56 -4.53 34.48
N GLN A 3 3.90 -4.55 34.45
CA GLN A 3 4.73 -3.57 33.73
C GLN A 3 4.66 -3.74 32.19
N PHE A 4 4.62 -4.98 31.70
CA PHE A 4 4.54 -5.26 30.27
C PHE A 4 3.17 -4.87 29.68
N TYR A 5 2.09 -5.02 30.44
CA TYR A 5 0.76 -4.59 30.02
C TYR A 5 0.66 -3.07 29.85
N GLY A 6 1.23 -2.30 30.79
CA GLY A 6 1.30 -0.85 30.67
C GLY A 6 2.08 -0.39 29.43
N ALA A 7 3.25 -0.98 29.18
CA ALA A 7 4.04 -0.69 27.98
C ALA A 7 3.31 -1.06 26.69
N LEU A 8 2.64 -2.23 26.64
CA LEU A 8 1.82 -2.65 25.50
C LEU A 8 0.69 -1.69 25.21
N ILE A 9 -0.02 -1.20 26.23
CA ILE A 9 -1.11 -0.23 26.07
C ILE A 9 -0.55 1.09 25.51
N VAL A 10 0.58 1.58 26.06
CA VAL A 10 1.23 2.80 25.55
C VAL A 10 1.67 2.62 24.09
N PHE A 11 2.30 1.50 23.73
CA PHE A 11 2.67 1.19 22.35
C PHE A 11 1.46 1.17 21.40
N MET A 12 0.38 0.49 21.78
CA MET A 12 -0.85 0.43 20.97
C MET A 12 -1.51 1.82 20.81
N THR A 13 -1.54 2.63 21.88
CA THR A 13 -2.09 3.99 21.81
C THR A 13 -1.25 4.96 20.98
N LEU A 14 0.09 4.87 21.03
CA LEU A 14 0.96 5.64 20.13
C LEU A 14 0.79 5.21 18.67
N SER A 15 0.61 3.91 18.41
CA SER A 15 0.29 3.43 17.06
C SER A 15 -1.02 4.00 16.53
N THR A 16 -2.03 4.22 17.38
CA THR A 16 -3.28 4.89 16.97
C THR A 16 -3.18 6.42 16.83
N ALA A 17 -2.19 7.06 17.45
CA ALA A 17 -1.96 8.50 17.33
C ALA A 17 -1.24 8.86 16.01
N CYS A 18 -0.56 7.90 15.40
CA CYS A 18 0.01 8.02 14.07
C CYS A 18 -1.08 7.71 13.03
N GLY A 19 -1.56 8.73 12.33
CA GLY A 19 -2.47 8.53 11.20
C GLY A 19 -1.81 7.74 10.07
N LEU A 20 -2.65 7.26 9.15
CA LEU A 20 -2.29 6.44 7.97
C LEU A 20 -1.01 6.95 7.29
N ARG A 21 -0.07 6.10 6.90
CA ARG A 21 1.11 6.53 6.13
C ARG A 21 0.90 6.28 4.65
N CYS A 22 1.09 7.27 3.79
CA CYS A 22 0.89 7.14 2.34
C CYS A 22 2.10 7.62 1.55
N TYR A 23 2.26 7.13 0.31
CA TYR A 23 3.15 7.78 -0.66
C TYR A 23 2.60 9.14 -1.06
N THR A 24 3.47 10.13 -1.22
CA THR A 24 3.10 11.49 -1.62
C THR A 24 4.02 12.01 -2.71
N CYS A 25 3.42 12.59 -3.75
CA CYS A 25 4.13 13.25 -4.84
C CYS A 25 3.10 14.01 -5.69
N THR A 26 3.57 14.98 -6.47
CA THR A 26 2.72 15.78 -7.34
C THR A 26 3.28 15.74 -8.76
N ALA A 27 2.46 15.26 -9.71
CA ALA A 27 2.78 15.22 -11.13
C ALA A 27 4.22 14.73 -11.42
N THR A 28 4.62 13.60 -10.82
CA THR A 28 5.97 13.05 -10.95
C THR A 28 5.92 11.68 -11.62
N ASP A 29 7.04 11.23 -12.19
CA ASP A 29 7.21 9.85 -12.67
C ASP A 29 6.86 8.84 -11.54
N PRO A 30 6.04 7.81 -11.80
CA PRO A 30 5.61 6.86 -10.79
C PRO A 30 6.74 6.15 -10.04
N LYS A 31 7.89 5.93 -10.67
CA LYS A 31 9.04 5.25 -10.06
C LYS A 31 9.82 6.18 -9.13
N SER A 32 9.80 7.49 -9.42
CA SER A 32 10.42 8.51 -8.56
C SER A 32 9.57 8.89 -7.34
N CYS A 33 8.27 8.56 -7.35
CA CYS A 33 7.35 8.82 -6.23
C CYS A 33 7.56 7.83 -5.07
N THR A 34 8.65 8.02 -4.32
CA THR A 34 9.06 7.17 -3.18
C THR A 34 8.88 7.84 -1.83
N ASP A 35 8.62 9.15 -1.80
CA ASP A 35 8.40 9.91 -0.57
C ASP A 35 7.12 9.45 0.12
N THR A 36 7.19 9.39 1.46
CA THR A 36 6.06 9.01 2.31
C THR A 36 5.81 10.04 3.39
N LYS A 37 4.55 10.19 3.79
CA LYS A 37 4.13 11.07 4.88
C LYS A 37 3.03 10.42 5.70
N SER A 38 3.02 10.70 6.99
CA SER A 38 1.87 10.39 7.85
C SER A 38 0.73 11.35 7.53
N CYS A 39 -0.45 10.79 7.34
CA CYS A 39 -1.68 11.50 7.10
C CYS A 39 -2.24 12.05 8.42
N PRO A 40 -2.81 13.26 8.41
CA PRO A 40 -3.66 13.70 9.50
C PRO A 40 -4.82 12.72 9.73
N VAL A 41 -5.29 12.58 10.97
CA VAL A 41 -6.31 11.59 11.40
C VAL A 41 -7.60 11.66 10.56
N ILE A 42 -7.95 12.83 10.03
CA ILE A 42 -9.13 13.02 9.18
C ILE A 42 -9.00 12.35 7.79
N PHE A 43 -7.79 12.14 7.30
CA PHE A 43 -7.53 11.52 6.01
C PHE A 43 -7.31 10.02 6.20
N ASN A 44 -8.40 9.27 6.08
CA ASN A 44 -8.46 7.84 6.33
C ASN A 44 -8.16 6.96 5.10
N ARG A 45 -7.76 7.56 3.97
CA ARG A 45 -7.43 6.84 2.73
C ARG A 45 -6.14 7.37 2.13
N CYS A 46 -5.39 6.50 1.47
CA CYS A 46 -4.39 6.94 0.50
C CYS A 46 -5.05 7.08 -0.86
N PHE A 47 -4.61 8.02 -1.70
CA PHE A 47 -5.04 8.13 -3.09
C PHE A 47 -3.87 8.06 -4.07
N SER A 48 -4.20 7.72 -5.31
CA SER A 48 -3.33 7.76 -6.48
C SER A 48 -4.15 8.22 -7.68
N LEU A 49 -3.69 9.26 -8.36
CA LEU A 49 -4.31 9.82 -9.55
C LEU A 49 -3.28 9.85 -10.68
N ARG A 50 -3.63 9.27 -11.83
CA ARG A 50 -2.84 9.35 -13.05
C ARG A 50 -3.28 10.57 -13.85
N VAL A 51 -2.32 11.35 -14.35
CA VAL A 51 -2.62 12.51 -15.20
C VAL A 51 -2.89 12.00 -16.62
N GLU A 52 -4.07 12.28 -17.16
CA GLU A 52 -4.41 11.85 -18.51
C GLU A 52 -3.48 12.50 -19.55
N GLY A 53 -2.97 11.71 -20.50
CA GLY A 53 -2.03 12.18 -21.52
C GLY A 53 -0.55 12.21 -21.10
N TYR A 54 -0.23 11.92 -19.84
CA TYR A 54 1.16 11.90 -19.33
C TYR A 54 1.42 10.69 -18.42
N GLU A 55 2.63 10.14 -18.42
CA GLU A 55 3.03 9.08 -17.47
C GLU A 55 3.40 9.69 -16.10
N LEU A 56 2.53 10.54 -15.56
CA LEU A 56 2.73 11.22 -14.29
C LEU A 56 1.66 10.79 -13.29
N VAL A 57 2.06 10.69 -12.02
CA VAL A 57 1.17 10.34 -10.91
C VAL A 57 1.20 11.43 -9.85
N THR A 58 0.04 11.62 -9.22
CA THR A 58 -0.12 12.39 -7.98
C THR A 58 -0.65 11.45 -6.91
N LYS A 59 -0.03 11.48 -5.74
CA LYS A 59 -0.38 10.60 -4.61
C LYS A 59 -0.43 11.38 -3.31
N GLY A 60 -1.19 10.86 -2.36
CA GLY A 60 -1.19 11.41 -1.01
C GLY A 60 -2.29 10.82 -0.14
N CYS A 61 -2.71 11.63 0.82
CA CYS A 61 -3.77 11.33 1.77
C CYS A 61 -5.10 11.92 1.28
N GLN A 62 -6.20 11.20 1.49
CA GLN A 62 -7.54 11.64 1.12
C GLN A 62 -8.57 11.16 2.15
N THR A 63 -9.69 11.88 2.23
CA THR A 63 -10.85 11.46 3.01
C THR A 63 -11.69 10.51 2.17
N SER A 64 -12.27 9.48 2.79
CA SER A 64 -13.18 8.55 2.11
C SER A 64 -14.32 9.25 1.35
N ALA A 65 -14.86 10.36 1.88
CA ALA A 65 -15.92 11.14 1.23
C ALA A 65 -15.48 11.80 -0.08
N LEU A 66 -14.20 12.18 -0.17
CA LEU A 66 -13.62 12.77 -1.37
C LEU A 66 -13.00 11.72 -2.29
N CYS A 67 -13.10 10.43 -1.99
CA CYS A 67 -12.63 9.37 -2.87
C CYS A 67 -13.68 9.02 -3.94
N VAL A 68 -13.69 9.76 -5.05
CA VAL A 68 -14.72 9.66 -6.11
C VAL A 68 -14.14 9.87 -7.51
N GLY A 69 -14.79 9.37 -8.56
CA GLY A 69 -14.33 9.59 -9.94
C GLY A 69 -13.05 8.80 -10.28
N ALA A 70 -12.08 9.44 -10.95
CA ALA A 70 -10.89 8.78 -11.50
C ALA A 70 -9.75 8.52 -10.49
N MET A 71 -9.92 8.90 -9.22
CA MET A 71 -8.90 8.65 -8.18
C MET A 71 -9.02 7.23 -7.63
N ALA A 72 -7.89 6.50 -7.65
CA ALA A 72 -7.80 5.22 -6.97
C ALA A 72 -7.48 5.47 -5.49
N CYS A 73 -8.35 5.04 -4.57
CA CYS A 73 -8.05 5.09 -3.14
C CYS A 73 -8.04 3.71 -2.50
N CYS A 74 -7.30 3.62 -1.41
CA CYS A 74 -7.16 2.40 -0.63
C CYS A 74 -6.98 2.73 0.84
N GLU A 75 -7.11 1.71 1.67
CA GLU A 75 -6.94 1.78 3.12
C GLU A 75 -5.73 0.94 3.53
N GLY A 76 -5.06 1.32 4.61
CA GLY A 76 -3.81 0.71 5.08
C GLY A 76 -2.55 1.45 4.65
N ASP A 77 -1.50 1.29 5.44
CA ASP A 77 -0.24 2.01 5.23
C ASP A 77 0.38 1.66 3.87
N LEU A 78 0.78 2.70 3.14
CA LEU A 78 1.50 2.66 1.87
C LEU A 78 0.75 1.91 0.76
N CYS A 79 -0.56 1.69 0.90
CA CYS A 79 -1.38 0.93 -0.04
C CYS A 79 -1.42 1.56 -1.44
N ASN A 80 -1.16 2.87 -1.57
CA ASN A 80 -1.14 3.60 -2.83
C ASN A 80 0.18 3.45 -3.60
N SER A 81 0.94 2.38 -3.37
CA SER A 81 2.20 2.15 -4.06
C SER A 81 2.02 1.97 -5.58
N ALA A 82 3.05 2.35 -6.34
CA ALA A 82 2.95 2.64 -7.78
C ALA A 82 3.09 1.43 -8.70
N ILE A 83 3.35 0.21 -8.20
CA ILE A 83 3.86 -0.82 -9.11
C ILE A 83 3.37 -2.22 -8.71
N PRO A 84 2.53 -2.88 -9.55
CA PRO A 84 2.63 -4.32 -9.70
C PRO A 84 3.91 -4.57 -10.50
N THR A 85 5.07 -4.56 -9.85
CA THR A 85 6.34 -4.86 -10.52
C THR A 85 6.43 -6.36 -10.71
N GLY A 86 5.95 -6.83 -11.85
CA GLY A 86 6.23 -8.16 -12.36
C GLY A 86 5.18 -9.23 -12.04
N PRO A 87 5.28 -10.40 -12.69
CA PRO A 87 4.36 -11.51 -12.49
C PRO A 87 4.35 -11.83 -11.00
N ASN A 88 3.15 -11.89 -10.42
CA ASN A 88 2.90 -12.37 -9.07
C ASN A 88 3.91 -13.46 -8.70
N VAL A 89 4.82 -13.19 -7.76
CA VAL A 89 5.72 -14.22 -7.20
C VAL A 89 4.90 -15.43 -6.75
N ILE A 90 3.65 -15.21 -6.33
CA ILE A 90 2.64 -16.23 -6.03
C ILE A 90 2.31 -17.11 -7.25
N LEU A 91 2.17 -16.54 -8.46
CA LEU A 91 1.93 -17.28 -9.71
C LEU A 91 3.16 -18.10 -10.12
N LEU A 92 4.38 -17.57 -9.94
CA LEU A 92 5.63 -18.31 -10.18
C LEU A 92 5.80 -19.49 -9.19
N LEU A 93 5.42 -19.30 -7.93
CA LEU A 93 5.45 -20.35 -6.90
C LEU A 93 4.42 -21.47 -7.20
N VAL A 94 3.21 -21.13 -7.67
CA VAL A 94 2.19 -22.12 -8.05
C VAL A 94 2.62 -22.95 -9.26
N SER A 95 3.24 -22.35 -10.28
CA SER A 95 3.76 -23.09 -11.44
C SER A 95 4.86 -24.09 -11.07
N SER A 96 5.69 -23.76 -10.08
CA SER A 96 6.76 -24.65 -9.61
C SER A 96 6.21 -25.89 -8.90
N ALA A 97 5.16 -25.71 -8.09
CA ALA A 97 4.50 -26.80 -7.38
C ALA A 97 3.76 -27.76 -8.34
N VAL A 98 3.07 -27.24 -9.36
CA VAL A 98 2.37 -28.06 -10.35
C VAL A 98 3.35 -28.90 -11.19
N THR A 99 4.49 -28.31 -11.59
CA THR A 99 5.51 -29.02 -12.38
C THR A 99 6.15 -30.17 -11.59
N LEU A 100 6.40 -29.97 -10.28
CA LEU A 100 6.90 -31.03 -9.40
C LEU A 100 5.88 -32.18 -9.23
N HIS A 101 4.60 -31.84 -9.04
CA HIS A 101 3.52 -32.83 -8.93
C HIS A 101 3.34 -33.69 -10.20
N LEU A 102 3.45 -33.07 -11.39
CA LEU A 102 3.36 -33.80 -12.65
C LEU A 102 4.57 -34.70 -12.89
N TRP A 103 5.78 -34.25 -12.53
CA TRP A 103 6.99 -35.08 -12.63
C TRP A 103 6.91 -36.33 -11.73
N GLN A 104 6.40 -36.17 -10.51
CA GLN A 104 6.22 -37.27 -9.56
C GLN A 104 5.06 -38.21 -9.92
N SER A 105 4.19 -37.83 -10.86
CA SER A 105 3.16 -38.72 -11.44
C SER A 105 3.67 -39.48 -12.67
N TYR A 106 4.78 -39.06 -13.26
CA TYR A 106 5.37 -39.65 -14.46
C TYR A 106 6.55 -40.59 -14.17
N ASN A 107 7.05 -40.62 -12.93
CA ASN A 107 8.14 -41.50 -12.46
C ASN A 107 7.71 -42.25 -11.20
#